data_AF-A0A536N3N7-F1
#
_entry.id   AF-A0A536N3N7-F1
#
_cell.length_a   1.000
_cell.length_b   1.000
_cell.length_c   1.000
_cell.angle_alpha   90.00
_cell.angle_beta   90.00
_cell.angle_gamma   90.00
#
_symmetry.space_group_name_H-M   'P 1'
#
loop_
_entity.id
_entity.type
_entity.pdbx_description
1 polymer ?
#
loop_
_entity_poly.entity_id
_entity_poly.type
_entity_poly.pdbx_seq_one_letter_code
_entity_poly.pdbx_strand_id
1 'polypeptide(L)'
;GPKGYRTFRPLLVADKVRHVGERVAFVVAATAAQAREAAELVEVDYEPLPAAASVEDAVKDGAGKIWDDWTSNVCFTLAMGNKEATDAAFARARYVVSLRLLNNRLSANALEPRGAIGDYNPADDSYTIYTSTQNPHGVRTVLAQAVFHVPETKFR
;
A
#
# COMPACT_ATOMS: atom_id res chain seq x y z
N GLY A 1 4.61 19.68 -3.74
CA GLY A 1 3.28 19.14 -4.10
C GLY A 1 2.29 19.44 -2.99
N PRO A 2 0.97 19.37 -3.23
CA PRO A 2 -0.04 19.59 -2.21
C PRO A 2 0.17 18.62 -1.03
N LYS A 3 -0.11 19.06 0.20
CA LYS A 3 -0.03 18.23 1.39
C LYS A 3 -1.14 17.17 1.32
N GLY A 4 -0.81 15.99 0.81
CA GLY A 4 -1.69 14.83 0.86
C GLY A 4 -1.65 14.15 2.22
N TYR A 5 -2.72 13.42 2.55
CA TYR A 5 -2.74 12.56 3.72
C TYR A 5 -1.79 11.37 3.52
N ARG A 6 -0.88 11.15 4.48
CA ARG A 6 0.03 10.01 4.44
C ARG A 6 -0.61 8.85 5.18
N THR A 7 -1.00 7.82 4.44
CA THR A 7 -1.54 6.59 5.02
C THR A 7 -0.42 5.83 5.73
N PHE A 8 -0.57 5.57 7.03
CA PHE A 8 0.31 4.63 7.72
C PHE A 8 -0.06 3.20 7.34
N ARG A 9 0.93 2.39 6.95
CA ARG A 9 0.72 0.99 6.51
C ARG A 9 1.64 0.09 7.31
N PRO A 10 1.18 -0.47 8.44
CA PRO A 10 2.02 -1.35 9.25
C PRO A 10 2.30 -2.67 8.52
N LEU A 11 3.32 -3.40 8.98
CA LEU A 11 3.63 -4.73 8.46
C LEU A 11 2.49 -5.72 8.73
N LEU A 12 1.99 -5.71 9.96
CA LEU A 12 0.78 -6.40 10.41
C LEU A 12 -0.18 -5.35 10.99
N VAL A 13 -1.43 -5.34 10.55
CA VAL A 13 -2.45 -4.46 11.14
C VAL A 13 -2.92 -5.04 12.47
N ALA A 14 -3.12 -4.18 13.45
CA ALA A 14 -3.56 -4.57 14.79
C ALA A 14 -5.00 -4.11 15.10
N ASP A 15 -5.49 -3.09 14.39
CA ASP A 15 -6.70 -2.33 14.73
C ASP A 15 -7.83 -2.56 13.71
N LYS A 16 -7.53 -2.39 12.42
CA LYS A 16 -8.55 -2.30 11.36
C LYS A 16 -7.96 -2.75 10.03
N VAL A 17 -8.56 -3.77 9.44
CA VAL A 17 -8.30 -4.11 8.03
C VAL A 17 -9.06 -3.15 7.12
N ARG A 18 -8.41 -2.72 6.04
CA ARG A 18 -8.89 -1.69 5.10
C ARG A 18 -9.12 -2.25 3.70
N HIS A 19 -8.61 -3.45 3.43
CA HIS A 19 -8.91 -4.20 2.21
C HIS A 19 -8.72 -5.71 2.41
N VAL A 20 -9.34 -6.50 1.54
CA VAL A 20 -9.11 -7.95 1.48
C VAL A 20 -7.63 -8.23 1.18
N GLY A 21 -7.02 -9.14 1.93
CA GLY A 21 -5.61 -9.53 1.81
C GLY A 21 -4.62 -8.65 2.59
N GLU A 22 -5.10 -7.72 3.42
CA GLU A 22 -4.23 -7.03 4.37
C GLU A 22 -3.75 -7.99 5.47
N ARG A 23 -2.49 -7.84 5.90
CA ARG A 23 -1.82 -8.84 6.76
C ARG A 23 -2.12 -8.57 8.23
N VAL A 24 -2.63 -9.58 8.93
CA VAL A 24 -3.02 -9.49 10.35
C VAL A 24 -2.15 -10.33 11.28
N ALA A 25 -1.55 -11.40 10.77
CA ALA A 25 -0.68 -12.30 11.52
C ALA A 25 0.47 -12.82 10.65
N PHE A 26 1.52 -13.34 11.28
CA PHE A 26 2.64 -14.01 10.63
C PHE A 26 3.01 -15.27 11.41
N VAL A 27 3.10 -16.41 10.71
CA VAL A 27 3.39 -17.72 11.31
C VAL A 27 4.81 -18.14 10.94
N VAL A 28 5.58 -18.52 11.96
CA VAL A 28 6.92 -19.09 11.80
C VAL A 28 6.87 -20.57 12.16
N ALA A 29 7.36 -21.42 11.27
CA ALA A 29 7.42 -22.86 11.48
C ALA A 29 8.71 -23.45 10.87
N ALA A 30 9.02 -24.71 11.18
CA ALA A 30 10.22 -25.37 10.66
C ALA A 30 10.12 -25.71 9.15
N THR A 31 8.91 -25.81 8.61
CA THR A 31 8.67 -26.05 7.18
C THR A 31 7.56 -25.15 6.63
N ALA A 32 7.58 -24.92 5.31
CA ALA A 32 6.52 -24.16 4.65
C ALA A 32 5.14 -24.85 4.71
N ALA A 33 5.10 -26.19 4.75
CA ALA A 33 3.84 -26.93 4.91
C ALA A 33 3.24 -26.69 6.30
N GLN A 34 4.05 -26.85 7.36
CA GLN A 34 3.62 -26.56 8.73
C GLN A 34 3.17 -25.11 8.91
N ALA A 35 3.89 -24.15 8.31
CA ALA A 35 3.51 -22.73 8.42
C ALA A 35 2.15 -22.46 7.78
N ARG A 36 1.83 -23.11 6.64
CA ARG A 36 0.52 -22.98 5.99
C ARG A 36 -0.58 -23.62 6.82
N GLU A 37 -0.36 -24.84 7.30
CA GLU A 37 -1.33 -25.55 8.15
C GLU A 37 -1.63 -24.77 9.43
N ALA A 38 -0.60 -24.26 10.10
CA ALA A 38 -0.76 -23.45 11.30
C ALA A 38 -1.42 -22.08 11.00
N ALA A 39 -1.23 -21.50 9.81
CA ALA A 39 -1.92 -20.27 9.43
C ALA A 39 -3.43 -20.46 9.28
N GLU A 40 -3.90 -21.62 8.81
CA GLU A 40 -5.33 -21.93 8.72
C GLU A 40 -5.99 -22.11 10.10
N LEU A 41 -5.19 -22.34 11.16
CA LEU A 41 -5.69 -22.44 12.54
C LEU A 41 -5.81 -21.07 13.22
N VAL A 42 -5.36 -19.99 12.58
CA VAL A 42 -5.47 -18.65 13.14
C VAL A 42 -6.89 -18.13 12.96
N GLU A 43 -7.64 -18.08 14.06
CA GLU A 43 -8.95 -17.44 14.10
C GLU A 43 -8.80 -15.93 14.39
N VAL A 44 -9.53 -15.10 13.65
CA VAL A 44 -9.55 -13.65 13.83
C VAL A 44 -10.99 -13.18 13.83
N ASP A 45 -11.41 -12.59 14.96
CA ASP A 45 -12.72 -11.99 15.11
C ASP A 45 -12.73 -10.57 14.55
N TYR A 46 -13.67 -10.29 13.65
CA TYR A 46 -13.85 -8.97 13.04
C TYR A 46 -15.24 -8.42 13.35
N GLU A 47 -15.30 -7.11 13.56
CA GLU A 47 -16.53 -6.33 13.40
C GLU A 47 -16.57 -5.81 11.96
N PRO A 48 -17.47 -6.29 11.09
CA PRO A 48 -17.53 -5.83 9.71
C PRO A 48 -17.92 -4.36 9.62
N LEU A 49 -17.20 -3.60 8.79
CA LEU A 49 -17.48 -2.19 8.52
C LEU A 49 -17.98 -1.99 7.09
N PRO A 50 -18.75 -0.92 6.81
CA PRO A 50 -19.12 -0.56 5.44
C PRO A 50 -17.89 -0.39 4.56
N ALA A 51 -17.86 -1.09 3.43
CA ALA A 51 -16.76 -1.04 2.47
C ALA A 51 -17.14 -0.22 1.23
N ALA A 52 -16.17 0.49 0.66
CA ALA A 52 -16.30 1.17 -0.64
C ALA A 52 -15.28 0.60 -1.63
N ALA A 53 -15.76 -0.13 -2.64
CA ALA A 53 -14.92 -0.84 -3.61
C ALA A 53 -14.56 0.00 -4.86
N SER A 54 -15.21 1.16 -5.05
CA SER A 54 -14.95 2.09 -6.14
C SER A 54 -14.57 3.47 -5.61
N VAL A 55 -13.87 4.27 -6.43
CA VAL A 55 -13.52 5.65 -6.07
C VAL A 55 -14.79 6.50 -5.95
N GLU A 56 -15.75 6.28 -6.85
CA GLU A 56 -17.04 6.97 -6.87
C GLU A 56 -17.87 6.70 -5.61
N ASP A 57 -17.86 5.47 -5.10
CA ASP A 57 -18.57 5.15 -3.84
C ASP A 57 -17.81 5.68 -2.63
N ALA A 58 -16.48 5.64 -2.65
CA ALA A 58 -15.65 6.07 -1.52
C ALA A 58 -15.79 7.56 -1.21
N VAL A 59 -16.08 8.40 -2.21
CA VAL A 59 -16.21 9.86 -2.04
C VAL A 59 -17.64 10.35 -1.77
N LYS A 60 -18.63 9.46 -1.77
CA LYS A 60 -20.02 9.82 -1.45
C LYS A 60 -20.18 10.13 0.04
N ASP A 61 -21.15 10.99 0.34
CA ASP A 61 -21.59 11.22 1.72
C ASP A 61 -22.08 9.91 2.33
N GLY A 62 -21.64 9.62 3.57
CA GLY A 62 -21.98 8.39 4.28
C GLY A 62 -21.14 7.16 3.90
N ALA A 63 -20.17 7.29 2.99
CA ALA A 63 -19.22 6.21 2.73
C ALA A 63 -18.43 5.82 4.00
N GLY A 64 -18.14 4.52 4.14
CA GLY A 64 -17.31 4.03 5.24
C GLY A 64 -15.96 4.75 5.28
N LYS A 65 -15.62 5.30 6.43
CA LYS A 65 -14.38 6.04 6.65
C LYS A 65 -13.20 5.09 6.77
N ILE A 66 -12.20 5.21 5.89
CA ILE A 66 -11.04 4.32 5.87
C ILE A 66 -10.01 4.69 6.94
N TRP A 67 -9.73 5.99 7.10
CA TRP A 67 -8.72 6.53 8.02
C TRP A 67 -9.39 7.45 9.02
N ASP A 68 -9.44 7.05 10.28
CA ASP A 68 -10.25 7.72 11.31
C ASP A 68 -9.71 9.12 11.67
N ASP A 69 -8.40 9.33 11.49
CA ASP A 69 -7.66 10.58 11.67
C ASP A 69 -7.65 11.50 10.43
N TRP A 70 -8.32 11.10 9.33
CA TRP A 70 -8.47 11.94 8.14
C TRP A 70 -9.89 12.47 7.97
N THR A 71 -10.10 13.56 7.23
CA THR A 71 -11.43 14.20 7.14
C THR A 71 -12.34 13.61 6.07
N SER A 72 -11.78 12.93 5.07
CA SER A 72 -12.54 12.36 3.95
C SER A 72 -11.83 11.11 3.40
N ASN A 73 -12.39 10.44 2.40
CA ASN A 73 -11.67 9.40 1.66
C ASN A 73 -10.82 9.96 0.49
N VAL A 74 -10.72 11.29 0.36
CA VAL A 74 -9.87 11.95 -0.65
C VAL A 74 -8.46 12.17 -0.09
N CYS A 75 -7.48 11.47 -0.65
CA CYS A 75 -6.08 11.52 -0.19
C CYS A 75 -5.38 12.84 -0.54
N PHE A 76 -5.55 13.32 -1.77
CA PHE A 76 -5.04 14.61 -2.25
C PHE A 76 -5.78 15.04 -3.52
N THR A 77 -5.69 16.33 -3.83
CA THR A 77 -6.10 16.92 -5.11
C THR A 77 -4.89 17.55 -5.76
N LEU A 78 -4.63 17.22 -7.03
CA LEU A 78 -3.54 17.80 -7.81
C LEU A 78 -4.12 18.51 -9.04
N ALA A 79 -3.73 19.76 -9.25
CA ALA A 79 -4.05 20.54 -10.44
C ALA A 79 -2.76 20.99 -11.13
N MET A 80 -2.76 21.00 -12.46
CA MET A 80 -1.64 21.41 -13.30
C MET A 80 -2.18 22.18 -14.52
N GLY A 81 -1.43 23.17 -15.01
CA GLY A 81 -1.79 23.96 -16.18
C GLY A 81 -2.34 25.36 -15.84
N ASN A 82 -2.90 26.04 -16.84
CA ASN A 82 -3.50 27.37 -16.71
C ASN A 82 -5.01 27.28 -16.90
N LYS A 83 -5.75 27.36 -15.80
CA LYS A 83 -7.20 27.16 -15.80
C LYS A 83 -7.92 28.22 -16.62
N GLU A 84 -7.55 29.48 -16.43
CA GLU A 84 -8.22 30.63 -17.04
C GLU A 84 -8.08 30.60 -18.56
N ALA A 85 -6.87 30.32 -19.06
CA ALA A 85 -6.61 30.21 -20.49
C ALA A 85 -7.35 29.02 -21.12
N THR A 86 -7.40 27.88 -20.42
CA THR A 86 -8.16 26.71 -20.85
C THR A 86 -9.66 27.00 -20.90
N ASP A 87 -10.25 27.57 -19.85
CA ASP A 87 -11.67 27.94 -19.82
C ASP A 87 -12.03 28.90 -20.96
N ALA A 88 -11.21 29.93 -21.17
CA ALA A 88 -11.40 30.88 -22.28
C ALA A 88 -11.26 30.23 -23.66
N ALA A 89 -10.46 29.16 -23.80
CA ALA A 89 -10.34 28.39 -25.03
C ALA A 89 -11.57 27.53 -25.29
N PHE A 90 -12.11 26.87 -24.27
CA PHE A 90 -13.35 26.10 -24.38
C PHE A 90 -14.55 26.99 -24.68
N ALA A 91 -14.66 28.18 -24.07
CA ALA A 91 -15.77 29.10 -24.29
C ALA A 91 -15.89 29.62 -25.73
N ARG A 92 -14.77 29.69 -26.48
CA ARG A 92 -14.73 30.14 -27.88
C ARG A 92 -14.63 29.01 -28.90
N ALA A 93 -14.59 27.76 -28.46
CA ALA A 93 -14.40 26.62 -29.35
C ALA A 93 -15.63 26.40 -30.23
N ARG A 94 -15.43 26.23 -31.54
CA ARG A 94 -16.51 25.93 -32.48
C ARG A 94 -17.16 24.56 -32.21
N TYR A 95 -16.38 23.61 -31.70
CA TYR A 95 -16.81 22.26 -31.36
C TYR A 95 -16.18 21.84 -30.04
N VAL A 96 -16.96 21.19 -29.18
CA VAL A 96 -16.50 20.60 -27.92
C VAL A 96 -16.94 19.15 -27.89
N VAL A 97 -16.00 18.24 -27.63
CA VAL A 97 -16.25 16.81 -27.48
C VAL A 97 -15.83 16.39 -26.07
N SER A 98 -16.67 15.57 -25.43
CA SER A 98 -16.39 15.02 -24.11
C SER A 98 -16.50 13.50 -24.15
N LEU A 99 -15.59 12.82 -23.45
CA LEU A 99 -15.55 11.36 -23.35
C LEU A 99 -15.21 10.95 -21.92
N ARG A 100 -15.96 9.98 -21.39
CA ARG A 100 -15.63 9.31 -20.13
C ARG A 100 -14.88 8.01 -20.44
N LEU A 101 -13.65 7.90 -19.96
CA LEU A 101 -12.82 6.70 -20.08
C LEU A 101 -12.59 6.09 -18.70
N LEU A 102 -12.78 4.78 -18.58
CA LEU A 102 -12.38 4.01 -17.41
C LEU A 102 -11.05 3.33 -17.70
N ASN A 103 -9.99 3.74 -17.00
CA ASN A 103 -8.73 3.02 -17.02
C ASN A 103 -8.79 1.92 -15.95
N ASN A 104 -8.90 0.67 -16.39
CA ASN A 104 -9.11 -0.46 -15.50
C ASN A 104 -7.91 -0.71 -14.58
N ARG A 105 -8.19 -1.22 -13.38
CA ARG A 105 -7.16 -1.74 -12.49
C ARG A 105 -6.60 -3.04 -13.08
N LEU A 106 -5.30 -3.07 -13.33
CA LEU A 106 -4.58 -4.26 -13.80
C LEU A 106 -3.55 -4.72 -12.75
N SER A 107 -3.21 -6.01 -12.79
CA SER A 107 -2.10 -6.58 -12.04
C SER A 107 -0.96 -6.88 -12.99
N ALA A 108 0.28 -6.62 -12.57
CA ALA A 108 1.47 -6.88 -13.38
C ALA A 108 1.67 -8.38 -13.68
N ASN A 109 1.16 -9.27 -12.82
CA ASN A 109 1.19 -10.74 -12.99
C ASN A 109 2.57 -11.29 -13.40
N ALA A 110 3.61 -10.90 -12.66
CA ALA A 110 4.96 -11.46 -12.86
C ALA A 110 4.92 -12.99 -12.69
N LEU A 111 5.67 -13.72 -13.54
CA LEU A 111 5.73 -15.18 -13.50
C LEU A 111 6.27 -15.71 -12.16
N GLU A 112 7.27 -15.02 -11.60
CA GLU A 112 7.76 -15.28 -10.26
C GLU A 112 7.01 -14.40 -9.23
N PRO A 113 6.37 -14.99 -8.21
CA PRO A 113 5.76 -14.25 -7.12
C PRO A 113 6.78 -13.53 -6.22
N ARG A 114 6.30 -12.58 -5.43
CA ARG A 114 7.16 -11.92 -4.44
C ARG A 114 7.58 -12.91 -3.36
N GLY A 115 8.87 -12.88 -3.02
CA GLY A 115 9.48 -13.64 -1.95
C GLY A 115 10.71 -12.94 -1.39
N ALA A 116 11.04 -13.27 -0.14
CA ALA A 116 12.25 -12.84 0.54
C ALA A 116 12.78 -13.94 1.45
N ILE A 117 14.10 -14.04 1.57
CA ILE A 117 14.83 -14.89 2.52
C ILE A 117 15.70 -13.96 3.35
N GLY A 118 15.41 -13.89 4.65
CA GLY A 118 16.24 -13.20 5.62
C GLY A 118 17.21 -14.18 6.27
N ASP A 119 18.49 -13.83 6.27
CA ASP A 119 19.56 -14.57 6.92
C ASP A 119 20.21 -13.65 7.96
N TYR A 120 20.28 -14.09 9.20
CA TYR A 120 20.87 -13.34 10.29
C TYR A 120 22.07 -14.11 10.82
N ASN A 121 23.24 -13.45 10.83
CA ASN A 121 24.46 -14.01 11.37
C ASN A 121 24.68 -13.54 12.81
N PRO A 122 24.52 -14.42 13.82
CA PRO A 122 24.74 -14.03 15.21
C PRO A 122 26.22 -13.79 15.56
N ALA A 123 27.17 -14.24 14.73
CA ALA A 123 28.60 -14.10 15.02
C ALA A 123 29.09 -12.65 14.89
N ASP A 124 28.53 -11.88 13.96
CA ASP A 124 28.88 -10.48 13.70
C ASP A 124 27.67 -9.52 13.80
N ASP A 125 26.50 -10.04 14.18
CA ASP A 125 25.23 -9.33 14.27
C ASP A 125 24.93 -8.59 12.96
N SER A 126 24.95 -9.33 11.86
CA SER A 126 24.67 -8.82 10.52
C SER A 126 23.48 -9.53 9.87
N TYR A 127 22.82 -8.83 8.95
CA TYR A 127 21.60 -9.26 8.27
C TYR A 127 21.85 -9.28 6.76
N THR A 128 21.48 -10.36 6.09
CA THR A 128 21.43 -10.45 4.63
C THR A 128 19.99 -10.72 4.22
N ILE A 129 19.46 -9.95 3.25
CA ILE A 129 18.13 -10.20 2.68
C ILE A 129 18.21 -10.46 1.19
N TYR A 130 17.82 -11.66 0.78
CA TYR A 130 17.59 -11.99 -0.63
C TYR A 130 16.12 -11.70 -0.92
N THR A 131 15.82 -10.70 -1.74
CA THR A 131 14.43 -10.31 -2.01
C THR A 131 14.21 -9.89 -3.46
N SER A 132 13.01 -10.16 -3.95
CA SER A 132 12.51 -9.79 -5.28
C SER A 132 12.14 -8.29 -5.35
N THR A 133 13.14 -7.40 -5.23
CA THR A 133 12.96 -5.94 -5.24
C THR A 133 13.62 -5.27 -6.45
N GLN A 134 13.00 -4.19 -6.93
CA GLN A 134 13.59 -3.28 -7.92
C GLN A 134 14.31 -2.08 -7.29
N ASN A 135 14.30 -1.96 -5.96
CA ASN A 135 14.93 -0.88 -5.21
C ASN A 135 15.70 -1.41 -3.98
N PRO A 136 16.81 -2.15 -4.18
CA PRO A 136 17.53 -2.80 -3.09
C PRO A 136 18.10 -1.81 -2.07
N HIS A 137 18.64 -0.67 -2.52
CA HIS A 137 19.15 0.36 -1.62
C HIS A 137 18.05 0.99 -0.75
N GLY A 138 16.88 1.28 -1.33
CA GLY A 138 15.75 1.78 -0.55
C GLY A 138 15.24 0.76 0.48
N VAL A 139 15.19 -0.52 0.12
CA VAL A 139 14.86 -1.59 1.08
C VAL A 139 15.86 -1.64 2.23
N ARG A 140 17.17 -1.62 1.92
CA ARG A 140 18.23 -1.60 2.94
C ARG A 140 18.06 -0.43 3.92
N THR A 141 17.88 0.78 3.40
CA THR A 141 17.67 1.99 4.22
C THR A 141 16.44 1.87 5.10
N VAL A 142 15.31 1.41 4.56
CA VAL A 142 14.06 1.26 5.34
C VAL A 142 14.22 0.22 6.44
N LEU A 143 14.77 -0.95 6.15
CA LEU A 143 14.98 -2.00 7.15
C LEU A 143 15.93 -1.53 8.26
N ALA A 144 17.08 -0.99 7.90
CA ALA A 144 18.07 -0.55 8.87
C ALA A 144 17.55 0.61 9.75
N GLN A 145 17.00 1.66 9.14
CA GLN A 145 16.68 2.89 9.86
C GLN A 145 15.30 2.88 10.51
N ALA A 146 14.27 2.37 9.81
CA ALA A 146 12.88 2.49 10.23
C ALA A 146 12.33 1.24 10.93
N VAL A 147 12.97 0.08 10.77
CA VAL A 147 12.49 -1.19 11.36
C VAL A 147 13.41 -1.67 12.48
N PHE A 148 14.68 -1.92 12.17
CA PHE A 148 15.63 -2.50 13.13
C PHE A 148 16.39 -1.45 13.95
N HIS A 149 16.39 -0.19 13.50
CA HIS A 149 17.11 0.93 14.13
C HIS A 149 18.61 0.67 14.34
N VAL A 150 19.27 0.11 13.31
CA VAL A 150 20.71 -0.18 13.28
C VAL A 150 21.41 0.51 12.10
N PRO A 151 22.75 0.64 12.10
CA PRO A 151 23.48 1.17 10.95
C PRO A 151 23.24 0.36 9.66
N GLU A 152 23.14 1.03 8.51
CA GLU A 152 22.99 0.34 7.21
C GLU A 152 24.14 -0.62 6.89
N THR A 153 25.32 -0.42 7.47
CA THR A 153 26.47 -1.32 7.31
C THR A 153 26.24 -2.71 7.89
N LYS A 154 25.21 -2.89 8.72
CA LYS A 154 24.76 -4.19 9.25
C LYS A 154 23.89 -4.97 8.26
N PHE A 155 23.41 -4.33 7.19
CA PHE A 155 22.47 -4.93 6.23
C PHE A 155 23.10 -5.10 4.85
N ARG A 156 22.95 -6.29 4.31
CA ARG A 156 23.27 -6.65 2.93
C ARG A 156 22.02 -6.94 2.12
#